data_AF-A0A2A9G010-F1
#
_entry.id   AF-A0A2A9G010-F1
#
_cell.length_a   1.000
_cell.length_b   1.000
_cell.length_c   1.000
_cell.angle_alpha   90.00
_cell.angle_beta   90.00
_cell.angle_gamma   90.00
#
_symmetry.space_group_name_H-M   'P 1'
#
loop_
_entity.id
_entity.type
_entity.pdbx_description
1 polymer ?
#
loop_
_entity_poly.entity_id
_entity_poly.type
_entity_poly.pdbx_seq_one_letter_code
_entity_poly.pdbx_strand_id
1 'polypeptide(L)'
;MAKTNVERGKENAQTLRQYIEQNDTFPLYQGRLNKRKLVLELGLGEAALQNEDIKEQLNQLAVKIAQGNSKKLHQRRIGDDNSHTISQLRKLVDSLTKKLALSEAKLDEYRRAEISHSHLIKTGKFIRQKPESEE
;
A
#
# COMPACT_ATOMS: atom_id res chain seq x y z
N MET A 1 -27.31 -42.96 -9.62
CA MET A 1 -26.59 -43.61 -8.49
C MET A 1 -25.68 -42.57 -7.84
N ALA A 2 -25.66 -42.49 -6.51
CA ALA A 2 -24.77 -41.56 -5.81
C ALA A 2 -23.34 -42.12 -5.84
N LYS A 3 -22.38 -41.33 -6.36
CA LYS A 3 -20.96 -41.70 -6.37
C LYS A 3 -20.47 -42.00 -4.94
N THR A 4 -19.66 -43.03 -4.80
CA THR A 4 -19.04 -43.37 -3.51
C THR A 4 -18.07 -42.27 -3.07
N ASN A 5 -17.80 -42.17 -1.76
CA ASN A 5 -16.87 -41.18 -1.23
C ASN A 5 -15.44 -41.35 -1.79
N VAL A 6 -15.06 -42.59 -2.12
CA VAL A 6 -13.76 -42.92 -2.74
C VAL A 6 -13.68 -42.38 -4.16
N GLU A 7 -14.73 -42.57 -4.97
CA GLU A 7 -14.78 -42.04 -6.35
C GLU A 7 -14.78 -40.51 -6.36
N ARG A 8 -15.55 -39.88 -5.47
CA ARG A 8 -15.53 -38.41 -5.31
C ARG A 8 -14.15 -37.90 -4.90
N GLY A 9 -13.46 -38.62 -4.01
CA GLY A 9 -12.09 -38.29 -3.61
C GLY A 9 -11.11 -38.29 -4.79
N LYS A 10 -11.18 -39.32 -5.65
CA LYS A 10 -10.34 -39.44 -6.85
C LYS A 10 -10.63 -38.34 -7.86
N GLU A 11 -11.90 -38.04 -8.12
CA GLU A 11 -12.30 -36.94 -9.01
C GLU A 11 -11.81 -35.59 -8.50
N ASN A 12 -11.94 -35.34 -7.19
CA ASN A 12 -11.47 -34.11 -6.59
C ASN A 12 -9.95 -33.96 -6.68
N ALA A 13 -9.19 -35.04 -6.48
CA ALA A 13 -7.75 -35.05 -6.65
C ALA A 13 -7.34 -34.81 -8.11
N GLN A 14 -8.13 -35.30 -9.07
CA GLN A 14 -7.89 -35.05 -10.49
C GLN A 14 -8.17 -33.59 -10.85
N THR A 15 -9.28 -33.02 -10.36
CA THR A 15 -9.63 -31.60 -10.55
C THR A 15 -8.56 -30.68 -9.97
N LEU A 16 -8.09 -30.95 -8.75
CA LEU A 16 -7.02 -30.17 -8.13
C LEU A 16 -5.72 -30.25 -8.95
N ARG A 17 -5.34 -31.44 -9.41
CA ARG A 17 -4.15 -31.62 -10.24
C ARG A 17 -4.23 -30.83 -11.55
N GLN A 18 -5.35 -30.94 -12.27
CA GLN A 18 -5.57 -30.19 -13.52
C GLN A 18 -5.52 -28.69 -13.28
N TYR A 19 -6.13 -28.22 -12.18
CA TYR A 19 -6.07 -26.81 -11.83
C TYR A 19 -4.65 -26.32 -11.57
N ILE A 20 -3.85 -27.10 -10.84
CA ILE A 20 -2.45 -26.78 -10.55
C ILE A 20 -1.60 -26.75 -11.83
N GLU A 21 -1.89 -27.61 -12.80
CA GLU A 21 -1.16 -27.67 -14.06
C GLU A 21 -1.53 -26.50 -15.01
N GLN A 22 -2.78 -26.03 -14.95
CA GLN A 22 -3.30 -24.97 -15.83
C GLN A 22 -3.11 -23.54 -15.29
N ASN A 23 -2.98 -23.38 -13.97
CA ASN A 23 -2.97 -22.07 -13.32
C ASN A 23 -1.64 -21.81 -12.61
N ASP A 24 -1.11 -20.60 -12.80
CA ASP A 24 0.14 -20.16 -12.15
C ASP A 24 -0.09 -19.37 -10.86
N THR A 25 -1.35 -18.97 -10.60
CA THR A 25 -1.72 -18.12 -9.47
C THR A 25 -2.55 -18.89 -8.46
N PHE A 26 -2.19 -18.79 -7.19
CA PHE A 26 -2.83 -19.52 -6.10
C PHE A 26 -3.19 -18.56 -4.95
N PRO A 27 -4.22 -18.88 -4.16
CA PRO A 27 -4.55 -18.07 -3.00
C PRO A 27 -3.44 -18.19 -1.94
N LEU A 28 -2.77 -17.07 -1.67
CA LEU A 28 -1.69 -16.97 -0.68
C LEU A 28 -2.15 -16.20 0.55
N TYR A 29 -1.63 -16.59 1.71
CA TYR A 29 -1.70 -15.83 2.95
C TYR A 29 -0.32 -15.75 3.59
N GLN A 30 0.19 -14.54 3.81
CA GLN A 30 1.54 -14.30 4.36
C GLN A 30 2.63 -15.06 3.58
N GLY A 31 2.51 -15.14 2.24
CA GLY A 31 3.48 -15.82 1.37
C GLY A 31 3.44 -17.35 1.43
N ARG A 32 2.46 -17.95 2.11
CA ARG A 32 2.21 -19.39 2.16
C ARG A 32 0.92 -19.73 1.42
N LEU A 33 0.85 -20.93 0.86
CA LEU A 33 -0.37 -21.43 0.21
C LEU A 33 -1.52 -21.51 1.21
N ASN A 34 -2.64 -20.84 0.92
CA ASN A 34 -3.88 -20.99 1.68
C ASN A 34 -4.66 -22.19 1.15
N LYS A 35 -4.36 -23.37 1.71
CA LYS A 35 -4.94 -24.65 1.31
C LYS A 35 -6.47 -24.67 1.41
N ARG A 36 -7.04 -24.12 2.49
CA ARG A 36 -8.50 -24.09 2.70
C ARG A 36 -9.19 -23.23 1.65
N LYS A 37 -8.65 -22.05 1.37
CA LYS A 37 -9.20 -21.14 0.35
C LYS A 37 -9.14 -21.75 -1.04
N LEU A 38 -8.02 -22.39 -1.41
CA LEU A 38 -7.88 -23.07 -2.70
C LEU A 38 -8.92 -24.18 -2.90
N VAL A 39 -9.10 -25.04 -1.90
CA VAL A 39 -10.06 -26.15 -1.96
C VAL A 39 -11.51 -25.66 -2.03
N LEU A 40 -11.83 -24.58 -1.33
CA LEU A 40 -13.16 -23.96 -1.38
C LEU A 40 -13.44 -23.27 -2.72
N GLU A 41 -12.47 -22.55 -3.28
CA GLU A 41 -12.59 -21.90 -4.60
C GLU A 41 -12.81 -22.93 -5.72
N LEU A 42 -12.24 -24.13 -5.58
CA LEU A 42 -12.44 -25.25 -6.51
C LEU A 42 -13.75 -26.02 -6.29
N GLY A 43 -14.56 -25.65 -5.29
CA GLY A 43 -15.83 -26.31 -4.99
C GLY A 43 -15.67 -27.74 -4.44
N LEU A 44 -14.48 -28.14 -4.00
CA LEU A 44 -14.20 -29.51 -3.52
C LEU A 44 -14.73 -29.78 -2.10
N GLY A 45 -15.09 -28.71 -1.37
CA GLY A 45 -15.59 -28.76 0.00
C GLY A 45 -14.51 -29.03 1.06
N GLU A 46 -14.78 -28.71 2.32
CA GLU A 46 -13.76 -28.80 3.38
C GLU A 46 -13.32 -30.25 3.68
N ALA A 47 -14.21 -31.22 3.48
CA ALA A 47 -13.92 -32.63 3.66
C ALA A 47 -12.79 -33.14 2.73
N ALA A 48 -12.56 -32.48 1.60
CA ALA A 48 -11.47 -32.81 0.69
C ALA A 48 -10.08 -32.64 1.31
N LEU A 49 -9.93 -31.79 2.34
CA LEU A 49 -8.66 -31.63 3.06
C LEU A 49 -8.25 -32.87 3.87
N GLN A 50 -9.20 -33.77 4.15
CA GLN A 50 -8.94 -35.03 4.86
C GLN A 50 -8.51 -36.16 3.92
N ASN A 51 -8.67 -35.98 2.60
CA ASN A 51 -8.22 -36.96 1.61
C ASN A 51 -6.70 -36.89 1.46
N GLU A 52 -6.03 -38.04 1.55
CA GLU A 52 -4.57 -38.12 1.53
C GLU A 52 -3.96 -37.65 0.20
N ASP A 53 -4.55 -38.01 -0.94
CA ASP A 53 -4.06 -37.63 -2.27
C ASP A 53 -4.10 -36.10 -2.45
N ILE A 54 -5.19 -35.48 -2.01
CA ILE A 54 -5.38 -34.01 -2.07
C ILE A 54 -4.38 -33.32 -1.14
N LYS A 55 -4.19 -33.86 0.07
CA LYS A 55 -3.25 -33.34 1.04
C LYS A 55 -1.82 -33.39 0.51
N GLU A 56 -1.45 -34.47 -0.17
CA GLU A 56 -0.13 -34.61 -0.79
C GLU A 56 0.07 -33.57 -1.90
N GLN A 57 -0.88 -33.43 -2.83
CA GLN A 57 -0.81 -32.43 -3.90
C GLN A 57 -0.68 -31.00 -3.37
N LEU A 58 -1.45 -30.65 -2.34
CA LEU A 58 -1.39 -29.34 -1.68
C LEU A 58 -0.05 -29.11 -0.97
N ASN A 59 0.54 -30.15 -0.39
CA ASN A 59 1.87 -30.07 0.23
C ASN A 59 2.96 -29.86 -0.82
N GLN A 60 2.93 -30.61 -1.91
CA GLN A 60 3.88 -30.46 -3.03
C GLN A 60 3.80 -29.04 -3.62
N LEU A 61 2.60 -28.51 -3.81
CA LEU A 61 2.39 -27.13 -4.27
C LEU A 61 2.92 -26.11 -3.26
N ALA A 62 2.65 -26.28 -1.97
CA ALA A 62 3.14 -25.39 -0.92
C ALA A 62 4.68 -25.35 -0.89
N VAL A 63 5.34 -26.50 -1.08
CA VAL A 63 6.81 -26.58 -1.18
C VAL A 63 7.32 -25.84 -2.41
N LYS A 64 6.72 -26.03 -3.58
CA LYS A 64 7.08 -25.30 -4.82
C LYS A 64 6.97 -23.79 -4.62
N ILE A 65 5.87 -23.31 -4.03
CA ILE A 65 5.65 -21.89 -3.74
C ILE A 65 6.70 -21.37 -2.74
N ALA A 66 6.98 -22.12 -1.67
CA ALA A 66 7.98 -21.73 -0.68
C ALA A 66 9.39 -21.63 -1.27
N GLN A 67 9.78 -22.58 -2.14
CA GLN A 67 11.05 -22.56 -2.86
C GLN A 67 11.13 -21.40 -3.87
N GLY A 68 10.03 -21.07 -4.55
CA GLY A 68 9.96 -19.89 -5.41
C GLY A 68 10.12 -18.59 -4.61
N ASN A 69 9.47 -18.50 -3.45
CA ASN A 69 9.55 -17.34 -2.57
C ASN A 69 10.93 -17.18 -1.92
N SER A 70 11.60 -18.27 -1.53
CA SER A 70 12.96 -18.19 -0.99
C SER A 70 13.97 -17.71 -2.03
N LYS A 71 13.89 -18.21 -3.27
CA LYS A 71 14.71 -17.70 -4.40
C LYS A 71 14.48 -16.21 -4.65
N LYS A 72 13.22 -15.76 -4.65
CA LYS A 72 12.88 -14.32 -4.76
C LYS A 72 13.36 -13.50 -3.56
N LEU A 73 13.35 -14.05 -2.35
CA LEU A 73 13.85 -13.37 -1.15
C LEU A 73 15.36 -13.14 -1.22
N HIS A 74 16.11 -14.11 -1.74
CA HIS A 74 17.56 -13.95 -1.96
C HIS A 74 17.88 -12.91 -3.05
N GLN A 75 17.03 -12.76 -4.07
CA GLN A 75 17.15 -11.67 -5.06
C GLN A 75 16.77 -10.30 -4.48
N ARG A 76 15.77 -10.21 -3.58
CA ARG A 76 15.36 -8.95 -2.95
C ARG A 76 16.40 -8.36 -2.00
N ARG A 77 17.32 -9.15 -1.44
CA ARG A 77 18.45 -8.60 -0.65
C ARG A 77 19.43 -7.76 -1.48
N ILE A 78 19.38 -7.86 -2.81
CA ILE A 78 20.14 -7.01 -3.74
C ILE A 78 19.33 -5.75 -4.13
N GLY A 79 18.02 -5.71 -3.84
CA GLY A 79 17.09 -4.66 -4.26
C GLY A 79 16.56 -3.77 -3.13
N ASP A 80 17.41 -3.40 -2.17
CA ASP A 80 17.07 -2.43 -1.09
C ASP A 80 17.11 -0.96 -1.58
N ASP A 81 17.39 -0.74 -2.86
CA ASP A 81 17.47 0.58 -3.49
C ASP A 81 16.13 1.34 -3.46
N ASN A 82 15.00 0.63 -3.55
CA ASN A 82 13.68 1.27 -3.50
C ASN A 82 13.34 1.81 -2.10
N SER A 83 13.75 1.09 -1.05
CA SER A 83 13.56 1.54 0.33
C SER A 83 14.40 2.79 0.63
N HIS A 84 15.64 2.81 0.14
CA HIS A 84 16.51 3.97 0.26
C HIS A 84 15.98 5.18 -0.52
N THR A 85 15.54 4.96 -1.76
CA THR A 85 14.95 6.01 -2.62
C THR A 85 13.70 6.61 -1.99
N ILE A 86 12.80 5.79 -1.44
CA ILE A 86 11.59 6.27 -0.74
C ILE A 86 11.96 7.09 0.49
N SER A 87 12.98 6.67 1.26
CA SER A 87 13.46 7.42 2.42
C SER A 87 14.03 8.78 2.03
N GLN A 88 14.80 8.85 0.95
CA GLN A 88 15.35 10.10 0.42
C GLN A 88 14.25 11.03 -0.09
N LEU A 89 13.26 10.50 -0.81
CA LEU A 89 12.10 11.29 -1.27
C LEU A 89 11.30 11.88 -0.11
N ARG A 90 11.07 11.12 0.97
CA ARG A 90 10.40 11.64 2.17
C ARG A 90 11.16 12.79 2.80
N LYS A 91 12.48 12.66 2.96
CA LYS A 91 13.34 13.75 3.47
C LYS A 91 13.29 14.99 2.59
N LEU A 92 13.25 14.80 1.27
CA LEU A 92 13.14 15.91 0.31
C LEU A 92 11.81 16.64 0.48
N VAL A 93 10.69 15.91 0.53
CA VAL A 93 9.35 16.47 0.77
C VAL A 93 9.33 17.29 2.06
N ASP A 94 9.80 16.72 3.18
CA ASP A 94 9.84 17.42 4.46
C ASP A 94 10.65 18.72 4.39
N SER A 95 11.78 18.71 3.66
CA SER A 95 12.62 19.89 3.47
C SER A 95 11.91 20.98 2.66
N LEU A 96 11.17 20.59 1.62
CA LEU A 96 10.45 21.51 0.75
C LEU A 96 9.24 22.11 1.47
N THR A 97 8.51 21.31 2.24
CA THR A 97 7.38 21.79 3.06
C THR A 97 7.84 22.83 4.08
N LYS A 98 9.00 22.63 4.73
CA LYS A 98 9.57 23.63 5.65
C LYS A 98 9.95 24.93 4.93
N LYS A 99 10.57 24.82 3.74
CA LYS A 99 10.92 26.01 2.94
C LYS A 99 9.69 26.78 2.49
N LEU A 100 8.63 26.07 2.07
CA LEU A 100 7.36 26.68 1.67
C LEU A 100 6.76 27.46 2.84
N ALA A 101 6.61 26.83 4.01
CA ALA A 101 6.07 27.48 5.21
C ALA A 101 6.87 28.75 5.61
N LEU A 102 8.19 28.71 5.51
CA LEU A 102 9.04 29.88 5.77
C LEU A 102 8.81 31.00 4.74
N SER A 103 8.63 30.65 3.47
CA SER A 103 8.36 31.64 2.41
C SER A 103 6.98 32.29 2.55
N GLU A 104 5.98 31.51 2.93
CA GLU A 104 4.61 31.98 3.20
C GLU A 104 4.59 32.92 4.41
N ALA A 105 5.29 32.56 5.49
CA ALA A 105 5.41 33.41 6.66
C ALA A 105 6.06 34.77 6.34
N LYS A 106 7.12 34.78 5.51
CA LYS A 106 7.74 36.02 5.04
C LYS A 106 6.79 36.86 4.19
N LEU A 107 6.04 36.24 3.28
CA LEU A 107 5.05 36.94 2.46
C LEU A 107 3.96 37.59 3.32
N ASP A 108 3.48 36.90 4.34
CA ASP A 108 2.49 37.45 5.27
C ASP A 108 3.07 38.60 6.10
N GLU A 109 4.34 38.53 6.51
CA GLU A 109 5.04 39.63 7.16
C GLU A 109 5.11 40.86 6.25
N TYR A 110 5.51 40.69 4.98
CA TYR A 110 5.53 41.79 3.99
C TYR A 110 4.15 42.39 3.77
N ARG A 111 3.11 41.56 3.61
CA ARG A 111 1.72 42.02 3.45
C ARG A 111 1.26 42.83 4.65
N ARG A 112 1.56 42.37 5.88
CA ARG A 112 1.23 43.11 7.10
C ARG A 112 1.97 44.45 7.15
N ALA A 113 3.27 44.47 6.81
CA ALA A 113 4.06 45.68 6.77
C ALA A 113 3.51 46.71 5.76
N GLU A 114 3.12 46.27 4.55
CA GLU A 114 2.50 47.14 3.55
C GLU A 114 1.16 47.71 4.02
N ILE A 115 0.31 46.87 4.63
CA ILE A 115 -0.98 47.30 5.18
C ILE A 115 -0.76 48.33 6.28
N SER A 116 0.15 48.06 7.22
CA SER A 116 0.50 48.98 8.30
C SER A 116 1.06 50.30 7.77
N HIS A 117 1.94 50.25 6.77
CA HIS A 117 2.51 51.44 6.14
C HIS A 117 1.45 52.28 5.41
N SER A 118 0.56 51.63 4.65
CA SER A 118 -0.58 52.28 3.99
C SER A 118 -1.52 52.95 4.99
N HIS A 119 -1.80 52.30 6.12
CA HIS A 119 -2.61 52.88 7.19
C HIS A 119 -1.92 54.09 7.83
N LEU A 120 -0.62 54.01 8.15
CA LEU A 120 0.16 55.13 8.70
C LEU A 120 0.20 56.33 7.75
N ILE A 121 0.38 56.11 6.46
CA ILE A 121 0.35 57.19 5.46
C ILE A 121 -1.04 57.83 5.40
N LYS A 122 -2.11 57.02 5.39
CA LYS A 122 -3.49 57.53 5.35
C LYS A 122 -3.81 58.33 6.61
N THR A 123 -3.53 57.82 7.80
CA THR A 123 -3.78 58.52 9.07
C THR A 123 -2.93 59.77 9.22
N GLY A 124 -1.66 59.73 8.79
CA GLY A 124 -0.79 60.90 8.76
C GLY A 124 -1.31 62.04 7.87
N LYS A 125 -1.98 61.72 6.77
CA LYS A 125 -2.66 62.73 5.91
C LYS A 125 -3.87 63.36 6.61
N PHE A 126 -4.66 62.57 7.35
CA PHE A 126 -5.81 63.10 8.10
C PHE A 126 -5.40 64.01 9.26
N ILE A 127 -4.32 63.68 9.99
CA ILE A 127 -3.85 64.50 11.11
C ILE A 127 -3.35 65.88 10.63
N ARG A 128 -2.72 65.95 9.45
CA ARG A 128 -2.26 67.21 8.84
C ARG A 128 -3.36 68.09 8.26
N GLN A 129 -4.59 67.56 8.11
CA GLN A 129 -5.74 68.27 7.57
C GLN A 129 -6.71 68.75 8.65
N LYS A 130 -6.39 68.59 9.94
CA LYS A 130 -7.18 69.22 11.00
C LYS A 130 -7.11 70.74 10.82
N PRO A 131 -8.24 71.44 10.57
CA PRO A 131 -8.23 72.88 10.51
C PRO A 131 -7.97 73.43 11.91
N GLU A 132 -7.05 74.40 12.01
CA GLU A 132 -7.04 75.38 13.09
C GLU A 132 -8.32 76.21 12.95
N SER A 133 -9.39 75.74 13.57
CA SER A 133 -10.62 76.53 13.72
C SER A 133 -11.20 76.24 15.08
N GLU A 134 -10.70 76.96 16.08
CA GLU A 134 -11.36 77.33 17.33
C GLU A 134 -10.47 78.37 18.04
N GLU A 135 -10.47 79.59 17.50
CA GLU A 135 -10.31 80.85 18.25
C GLU A 135 -11.43 81.81 17.83
#